data_AF-A0AAV1Q193-F1
#
_entry.id   AF-A0AAV1Q193-F1
#
_cell.length_a   1.000
_cell.length_b   1.000
_cell.length_c   1.000
_cell.angle_alpha   90.00
_cell.angle_beta   90.00
_cell.angle_gamma   90.00
#
_symmetry.space_group_name_H-M   'P 1'
#
loop_
_entity.id
_entity.type
_entity.pdbx_description
1 polymer ?
#
loop_
_entity_poly.entity_id
_entity_poly.type
_entity_poly.pdbx_seq_one_letter_code
_entity_poly.pdbx_strand_id
1 'polypeptide(L)'
;MADLGLAKRWLRAQMLLMWMLINLSESRVHLFAPDAVTLEEYSKANITITSSSTFNQSTVIQLNVTYSSKWNYSSVISLPEQVLLPAEATSVSFNVTANDVGQVTTYLHCNNSDLNSLSVRIRFMVVHSNVLSVIGEVIGWVYFLAWSVSFYPQALENWKRKSVVGLNFDFLALNLTGFIAYSVFNIGLFWVPDIKEGFLKKNPNGINPVNANDVFFSLHAFLLCVVYISQAAVYERGGQKVSWMALLLLLIGWTFALVSLFLAVAKQITWLDYLYYFSYIKLAVTLIKYVPQAYMNYRRQSTEGWSIGNVLLDFTGGTLSILQMILQSYNNDVHHSMKLLQSNRKMDWLSQTHIHKVALQINQQEKSEEKPW
;
A
#
# COMPACT_ATOMS: atom_id res chain seq x y z
N MET A 1 -2.78 53.25 -21.17
CA MET A 1 -1.84 52.80 -20.11
C MET A 1 -2.04 51.34 -19.67
N ALA A 2 -3.16 50.67 -19.98
CA ALA A 2 -3.38 49.26 -19.57
C ALA A 2 -2.62 48.22 -20.43
N ASP A 3 -2.30 48.54 -21.69
CA ASP A 3 -1.74 47.58 -22.66
C ASP A 3 -0.24 47.26 -22.42
N LEU A 4 0.51 48.23 -21.90
CA LEU A 4 1.94 48.10 -21.63
C LEU A 4 2.24 47.14 -20.45
N GLY A 5 1.27 46.97 -19.53
CA GLY A 5 1.39 46.06 -18.39
C GLY A 5 1.22 44.58 -18.75
N LEU A 6 0.42 44.30 -19.79
CA LEU A 6 0.12 42.94 -20.23
C LEU A 6 1.30 42.35 -21.02
N ALA A 7 1.90 43.14 -21.92
CA ALA A 7 3.10 42.77 -22.67
C ALA A 7 4.30 42.47 -21.73
N LYS A 8 4.47 43.26 -20.66
CA LYS A 8 5.56 43.07 -19.68
C LYS A 8 5.39 41.80 -18.82
N ARG A 9 4.15 41.37 -18.57
CA ARG A 9 3.82 40.11 -17.89
C ARG A 9 4.08 38.90 -18.78
N TRP A 10 3.72 38.98 -20.06
CA TRP A 10 4.01 37.93 -21.05
C TRP A 10 5.52 37.76 -21.27
N LEU A 11 6.28 38.85 -21.33
CA LEU A 11 7.73 38.80 -21.47
C LEU A 11 8.40 38.11 -20.27
N ARG A 12 7.92 38.36 -19.05
CA ARG A 12 8.42 37.68 -17.83
C ARG A 12 8.05 36.20 -17.79
N ALA A 13 6.85 35.83 -18.25
CA ALA A 13 6.44 34.44 -18.33
C ALA A 13 7.23 33.67 -19.41
N GLN A 14 7.49 34.28 -20.57
CA GLN A 14 8.36 33.71 -21.61
C GLN A 14 9.83 33.62 -21.16
N MET A 15 10.33 34.62 -20.43
CA MET A 15 11.66 34.58 -19.80
C MET A 15 11.76 33.47 -18.74
N LEU A 16 10.72 33.25 -17.94
CA LEU A 16 10.66 32.16 -16.95
C LEU A 16 10.54 30.78 -17.62
N LEU A 17 9.78 30.69 -18.72
CA LEU A 17 9.67 29.47 -19.53
C LEU A 17 11.00 29.18 -20.24
N MET A 18 11.64 30.19 -20.84
CA MET A 18 12.98 30.06 -21.40
C MET A 18 14.00 29.75 -20.32
N TRP A 19 13.91 30.31 -19.11
CA TRP A 19 14.82 29.99 -18.01
C TRP A 19 14.59 28.57 -17.46
N MET A 20 13.35 28.07 -17.44
CA MET A 20 13.05 26.66 -17.18
C MET A 20 13.55 25.74 -18.30
N LEU A 21 13.47 26.17 -19.56
CA LEU A 21 14.00 25.42 -20.72
C LEU A 21 15.54 25.48 -20.81
N ILE A 22 16.17 26.56 -20.34
CA ILE A 22 17.63 26.71 -20.24
C ILE A 22 18.16 25.87 -19.07
N ASN A 23 17.41 25.73 -17.96
CA ASN A 23 17.73 24.80 -16.87
C ASN A 23 17.43 23.32 -17.21
N LEU A 24 16.74 23.03 -18.31
CA LEU A 24 16.62 21.70 -18.90
C LEU A 24 17.81 21.35 -19.82
N SER A 25 18.72 22.29 -20.05
CA SER A 25 19.92 22.13 -20.86
C SER A 25 21.19 22.04 -19.99
N GLU A 26 21.15 21.21 -18.95
CA GLU A 26 22.37 20.57 -18.50
C GLU A 26 22.44 19.20 -19.17
N SER A 27 23.31 19.04 -20.16
CA SER A 27 23.60 17.75 -20.81
C SER A 27 24.34 16.82 -19.85
N ARG A 28 23.70 16.46 -18.74
CA ARG A 28 24.24 15.52 -17.76
C ARG A 28 23.84 14.11 -18.13
N VAL A 29 24.80 13.21 -18.03
CA VAL A 29 24.58 11.81 -18.37
C VAL A 29 23.95 11.10 -17.18
N HIS A 30 22.78 10.51 -17.38
CA HIS A 30 22.05 9.75 -16.36
C HIS A 30 22.22 8.25 -16.61
N LEU A 31 22.49 7.50 -15.55
CA LEU A 31 22.48 6.05 -15.56
C LEU A 31 21.10 5.53 -15.16
N PHE A 32 20.64 4.50 -15.87
CA PHE A 32 19.41 3.79 -15.57
C PHE A 32 19.73 2.31 -15.36
N ALA A 33 19.21 1.77 -14.27
CA ALA A 33 19.27 0.34 -13.96
C ALA A 33 17.93 -0.09 -13.35
N PRO A 34 17.62 -1.41 -13.33
CA PRO A 34 16.41 -1.89 -12.66
C PRO A 34 16.40 -1.55 -11.16
N ASP A 35 15.31 -0.96 -10.67
CA ASP A 35 15.13 -0.62 -9.25
C ASP A 35 15.18 -1.84 -8.31
N ALA A 36 14.73 -2.99 -8.83
CA ALA A 36 14.74 -4.27 -8.16
C ALA A 36 14.77 -5.41 -9.19
N VAL A 37 15.43 -6.50 -8.83
CA VAL A 37 15.52 -7.74 -9.61
C VAL A 37 15.19 -8.89 -8.68
N THR A 38 14.19 -9.69 -9.06
CA THR A 38 13.82 -10.91 -8.36
C THR A 38 14.44 -12.11 -9.06
N LEU A 39 15.09 -13.00 -8.31
CA LEU A 39 15.75 -14.19 -8.81
C LEU A 39 15.28 -15.40 -8.01
N GLU A 40 15.19 -16.56 -8.67
CA GLU A 40 14.98 -17.83 -7.97
C GLU A 40 16.32 -18.36 -7.45
N GLU A 41 16.29 -19.10 -6.36
CA GLU A 41 17.47 -19.76 -5.80
C GLU A 41 18.20 -20.58 -6.89
N TYR A 42 19.53 -20.51 -6.92
CA TYR A 42 20.39 -21.17 -7.92
C TYR A 42 20.19 -20.73 -9.39
N SER A 43 19.44 -19.66 -9.64
CA SER A 43 19.24 -19.11 -10.99
C SER A 43 20.31 -18.08 -11.39
N LYS A 44 20.43 -17.86 -12.71
CA LYS A 44 21.30 -16.82 -13.28
C LYS A 44 20.45 -15.84 -14.06
N ALA A 45 20.81 -14.55 -13.98
CA ALA A 45 20.20 -13.51 -14.78
C ALA A 45 21.25 -12.55 -15.35
N ASN A 46 20.91 -11.95 -16.48
CA ASN A 46 21.72 -10.92 -17.10
C ASN A 46 21.10 -9.55 -16.86
N ILE A 47 21.82 -8.66 -16.19
CA ILE A 47 21.33 -7.34 -15.78
C ILE A 47 21.95 -6.30 -16.68
N THR A 48 21.12 -5.40 -17.23
CA THR A 48 21.58 -4.35 -18.14
C THR A 48 21.50 -2.99 -17.45
N ILE A 49 22.61 -2.26 -17.50
CA ILE A 49 22.70 -0.84 -17.12
C ILE A 49 22.74 -0.04 -18.41
N THR A 50 21.98 1.04 -18.46
CA THR A 50 21.91 1.93 -19.62
C THR A 50 22.27 3.36 -19.24
N SER A 51 22.75 4.13 -20.21
CA SER A 51 23.13 5.51 -20.07
C SER A 51 22.30 6.39 -21.01
N SER A 52 21.93 7.59 -20.57
CA SER A 52 21.19 8.55 -21.39
C SER A 52 21.94 9.01 -22.64
N SER A 53 23.28 8.96 -22.60
CA SER A 53 24.15 9.30 -23.73
C SER A 53 25.42 8.45 -23.72
N THR A 54 26.09 8.41 -24.86
CA THR A 54 27.39 7.76 -25.02
C THR A 54 28.47 8.50 -24.26
N PHE A 55 29.42 7.75 -23.71
CA PHE A 55 30.62 8.32 -23.12
C PHE A 55 31.76 8.32 -24.13
N ASN A 56 32.57 9.39 -24.12
CA ASN A 56 33.78 9.48 -24.94
C ASN A 56 34.91 8.57 -24.42
N GLN A 57 34.81 8.10 -23.18
CA GLN A 57 35.77 7.22 -22.53
C GLN A 57 35.04 6.03 -21.89
N SER A 58 35.73 4.89 -21.84
CA SER A 58 35.21 3.73 -21.11
C SER A 58 35.06 4.05 -19.63
N THR A 59 33.86 3.91 -19.09
CA THR A 59 33.55 4.24 -17.70
C THR A 59 33.44 2.95 -16.88
N VAL A 60 34.17 2.89 -15.76
CA VAL A 60 34.08 1.78 -14.81
C VAL A 60 32.95 2.06 -13.82
N ILE A 61 32.00 1.13 -13.74
CA ILE A 61 30.87 1.15 -12.81
C ILE A 61 31.19 0.13 -11.71
N GLN A 62 31.40 0.61 -10.49
CA GLN A 62 31.61 -0.22 -9.30
C GLN A 62 30.28 -0.52 -8.61
N LEU A 63 30.05 -1.78 -8.24
CA LEU A 63 28.85 -2.19 -7.52
C LEU A 63 29.17 -2.22 -6.01
N ASN A 64 28.86 -1.15 -5.31
CA ASN A 64 29.08 -1.08 -3.87
C ASN A 64 27.90 -1.69 -3.12
N VAL A 65 28.11 -2.83 -2.45
CA VAL A 65 27.10 -3.49 -1.63
C VAL A 65 26.94 -2.73 -0.31
N THR A 66 25.81 -2.08 -0.11
CA THR A 66 25.54 -1.32 1.13
C THR A 66 24.73 -2.11 2.15
N TYR A 67 24.02 -3.14 1.72
CA TYR A 67 23.17 -3.93 2.60
C TYR A 67 23.04 -5.37 2.09
N SER A 68 23.04 -6.32 3.02
CA SER A 68 22.83 -7.75 2.79
C SER A 68 22.01 -8.33 3.96
N SER A 69 21.05 -9.20 3.66
CA SER A 69 20.25 -9.89 4.66
C SER A 69 21.03 -10.95 5.43
N LYS A 70 22.10 -11.49 4.84
CA LYS A 70 23.04 -12.41 5.49
C LYS A 70 24.37 -11.71 5.73
N TRP A 71 25.15 -12.22 6.67
CA TRP A 71 26.45 -11.64 7.06
C TRP A 71 27.37 -11.38 5.88
N ASN A 72 27.39 -12.30 4.90
CA ASN A 72 28.13 -12.15 3.67
C ASN A 72 27.17 -12.06 2.48
N TYR A 73 27.29 -11.02 1.66
CA TYR A 73 26.43 -10.87 0.47
C TYR A 73 26.69 -11.95 -0.58
N SER A 74 27.92 -12.47 -0.64
CA SER A 74 28.29 -13.51 -1.62
C SER A 74 27.61 -14.85 -1.35
N SER A 75 27.11 -15.08 -0.13
CA SER A 75 26.30 -16.26 0.16
C SER A 75 24.92 -16.17 -0.46
N VAL A 76 24.39 -14.96 -0.66
CA VAL A 76 23.08 -14.70 -1.27
C VAL A 76 23.21 -14.57 -2.78
N ILE A 77 24.19 -13.78 -3.26
CA ILE A 77 24.32 -13.44 -4.67
C ILE A 77 25.78 -13.20 -5.09
N SER A 78 26.14 -13.71 -6.26
CA SER A 78 27.44 -13.48 -6.89
C SER A 78 27.33 -12.31 -7.87
N LEU A 79 28.03 -11.22 -7.56
CA LEU A 79 28.07 -9.99 -8.35
C LEU A 79 29.49 -9.70 -8.84
N PRO A 80 29.67 -9.12 -10.04
CA PRO A 80 30.97 -8.60 -10.44
C PRO A 80 31.34 -7.38 -9.60
N GLU A 81 32.61 -7.23 -9.24
CA GLU A 81 33.10 -6.06 -8.50
C GLU A 81 32.99 -4.77 -9.34
N GLN A 82 33.25 -4.90 -10.63
CA GLN A 82 33.21 -3.80 -11.58
C GLN A 82 32.67 -4.23 -12.94
N VAL A 83 31.96 -3.32 -13.59
CA VAL A 83 31.42 -3.48 -14.93
C VAL A 83 31.94 -2.34 -15.79
N LEU A 84 32.54 -2.67 -16.93
CA LEU A 84 33.11 -1.68 -17.83
C LEU A 84 32.10 -1.34 -18.91
N LEU A 85 31.65 -0.09 -18.92
CA LEU A 85 30.85 0.46 -20.02
C LEU A 85 31.81 0.98 -21.10
N PRO A 86 31.86 0.38 -22.30
CA PRO A 86 32.76 0.79 -23.37
C PRO A 86 32.51 2.23 -23.84
N ALA A 87 33.53 2.87 -24.41
CA ALA A 87 33.35 4.14 -25.10
C ALA A 87 32.32 3.96 -26.25
N GLU A 88 31.51 4.98 -26.50
CA GLU A 88 30.46 4.99 -27.53
C GLU A 88 29.31 3.99 -27.32
N ALA A 89 29.34 3.16 -26.27
CA ALA A 89 28.24 2.29 -25.91
C ALA A 89 27.27 2.98 -24.95
N THR A 90 25.97 2.73 -25.13
CA THR A 90 24.90 3.24 -24.25
C THR A 90 24.43 2.22 -23.23
N SER A 91 24.86 0.95 -23.34
CA SER A 91 24.41 -0.12 -22.45
C SER A 91 25.51 -1.13 -22.17
N VAL A 92 25.51 -1.69 -20.95
CA VAL A 92 26.37 -2.82 -20.57
C VAL A 92 25.54 -3.84 -19.80
N SER A 93 25.75 -5.13 -20.10
CA SER A 93 25.08 -6.22 -19.41
C SER A 93 26.09 -7.07 -18.65
N PHE A 94 25.71 -7.53 -17.45
CA PHE A 94 26.53 -8.39 -16.61
C PHE A 94 25.71 -9.52 -15.99
N ASN A 95 26.36 -10.67 -15.83
CA ASN A 95 25.73 -11.85 -15.26
C ASN A 95 25.76 -11.83 -13.74
N VAL A 96 24.65 -12.27 -13.15
CA VAL A 96 24.44 -12.37 -11.71
C VAL A 96 23.96 -13.79 -11.42
N THR A 97 24.50 -14.41 -10.36
CA THR A 97 24.10 -15.75 -9.92
C THR A 97 23.50 -15.68 -8.53
N ALA A 98 22.26 -16.13 -8.38
CA ALA A 98 21.61 -16.29 -7.08
C ALA A 98 22.09 -17.59 -6.44
N ASN A 99 22.53 -17.52 -5.18
CA ASN A 99 23.09 -18.66 -4.46
C ASN A 99 22.15 -19.16 -3.37
N ASP A 100 21.50 -18.26 -2.64
CA ASP A 100 20.70 -18.58 -1.47
C ASP A 100 19.66 -17.46 -1.25
N VAL A 101 18.56 -17.77 -0.58
CA VAL A 101 17.45 -16.83 -0.35
C VAL A 101 17.88 -15.67 0.51
N GLY A 102 17.51 -14.46 0.11
CA GLY A 102 17.93 -13.25 0.78
C GLY A 102 17.80 -11.98 -0.05
N GLN A 103 18.28 -10.88 0.50
CA GLN A 103 18.21 -9.56 -0.11
C GLN A 103 19.57 -8.89 -0.08
N VAL A 104 19.97 -8.33 -1.21
CA VAL A 104 21.21 -7.57 -1.34
C VAL A 104 20.92 -6.26 -2.06
N THR A 105 21.42 -5.16 -1.53
CA THR A 105 21.25 -3.83 -2.13
C THR A 105 22.61 -3.27 -2.51
N THR A 106 22.75 -2.92 -3.78
CA THR A 106 23.97 -2.32 -4.32
C THR A 106 23.71 -0.92 -4.87
N TYR A 107 24.68 -0.04 -4.67
CA TYR A 107 24.73 1.27 -5.29
C TYR A 107 25.79 1.28 -6.38
N LEU A 108 25.44 1.86 -7.52
CA LEU A 108 26.35 2.04 -8.63
C LEU A 108 27.18 3.29 -8.37
N HIS A 109 28.48 3.11 -8.21
CA HIS A 109 29.45 4.19 -8.10
C HIS A 109 30.25 4.30 -9.40
N CYS A 110 30.38 5.51 -9.92
CA CYS A 110 31.12 5.78 -11.15
C CYS A 110 32.31 6.69 -10.85
N ASN A 111 33.44 6.40 -11.46
CA ASN A 111 34.68 7.16 -11.27
C ASN A 111 34.72 8.48 -12.09
N ASN A 112 33.66 8.81 -12.83
CA ASN A 112 33.67 9.92 -13.78
C ASN A 112 32.98 11.15 -13.19
N SER A 113 33.69 12.28 -13.14
CA SER A 113 33.26 13.53 -12.48
C SER A 113 32.08 14.23 -13.15
N ASP A 114 31.79 13.92 -14.42
CA ASP A 114 30.66 14.47 -15.17
C ASP A 114 29.31 13.87 -14.75
N LEU A 115 29.35 12.76 -14.02
CA LEU A 115 28.20 12.08 -13.42
C LEU A 115 28.04 12.56 -11.98
N ASN A 116 27.19 13.58 -11.77
CA ASN A 116 26.69 13.86 -10.44
C ASN A 116 25.65 12.76 -10.12
N SER A 117 26.13 11.63 -9.63
CA SER A 117 25.33 10.41 -9.46
C SER A 117 24.19 10.65 -8.48
N LEU A 118 22.97 10.84 -8.99
CA LEU A 118 21.82 10.26 -8.32
C LEU A 118 22.17 8.78 -8.14
N SER A 119 22.51 8.40 -6.91
CA SER A 119 23.01 7.09 -6.54
C SER A 119 22.04 6.01 -7.03
N VAL A 120 22.31 5.43 -8.19
CA VAL A 120 21.45 4.41 -8.81
C VAL A 120 21.59 3.15 -7.97
N ARG A 121 20.46 2.63 -7.49
CA ARG A 121 20.40 1.52 -6.56
C ARG A 121 19.73 0.32 -7.22
N ILE A 122 20.39 -0.83 -7.19
CA ILE A 122 19.81 -2.10 -7.60
C ILE A 122 19.55 -2.94 -6.36
N ARG A 123 18.34 -3.47 -6.23
CA ARG A 123 17.97 -4.39 -5.15
C ARG A 123 17.77 -5.78 -5.71
N PHE A 124 18.55 -6.73 -5.24
CA PHE A 124 18.41 -8.13 -5.58
C PHE A 124 17.59 -8.83 -4.50
N MET A 125 16.51 -9.50 -4.91
CA MET A 125 15.66 -10.32 -4.06
C MET A 125 15.75 -11.75 -4.56
N VAL A 126 16.42 -12.62 -3.80
CA VAL A 126 16.49 -14.05 -4.10
C VAL A 126 15.38 -14.75 -3.32
N VAL A 127 14.50 -15.47 -4.03
CA VAL A 127 13.36 -16.20 -3.49
C VAL A 127 13.52 -17.71 -3.69
N HIS A 128 12.88 -18.54 -2.86
CA HIS A 128 12.92 -19.99 -3.01
C HIS A 128 12.33 -20.45 -4.34
N SER A 129 11.17 -19.92 -4.73
CA SER A 129 10.53 -20.28 -5.99
C SER A 129 9.72 -19.15 -6.63
N ASN A 130 9.88 -19.02 -7.95
CA ASN A 130 9.04 -18.14 -8.77
C ASN A 130 7.59 -18.60 -8.79
N VAL A 131 7.34 -19.91 -8.79
CA VAL A 131 5.99 -20.49 -8.76
C VAL A 131 5.25 -20.04 -7.50
N LEU A 132 5.94 -20.04 -6.36
CA LEU A 132 5.35 -19.60 -5.10
C LEU A 132 5.05 -18.11 -5.08
N SER A 133 5.87 -17.30 -5.75
CA SER A 133 5.59 -15.87 -5.97
C SER A 133 4.31 -15.66 -6.77
N VAL A 134 4.16 -16.38 -7.89
CA VAL A 134 2.96 -16.31 -8.74
C VAL A 134 1.71 -16.79 -7.98
N ILE A 135 1.80 -17.90 -7.24
CA ILE A 135 0.71 -18.36 -6.37
C ILE A 135 0.33 -17.28 -5.35
N GLY A 136 1.31 -16.61 -4.74
CA GLY A 136 1.10 -15.50 -3.82
C GLY A 136 0.37 -14.32 -4.48
N GLU A 137 0.72 -13.96 -5.71
CA GLU A 137 0.03 -12.91 -6.47
C GLU A 137 -1.41 -13.31 -6.83
N VAL A 138 -1.63 -14.54 -7.28
CA VAL A 138 -2.97 -15.07 -7.59
C VAL A 138 -3.86 -15.05 -6.35
N ILE A 139 -3.37 -15.57 -5.21
CA ILE A 139 -4.10 -15.49 -3.93
C ILE A 139 -4.38 -14.02 -3.57
N GLY A 140 -3.39 -13.14 -3.81
CA GLY A 140 -3.49 -11.68 -3.79
C GLY A 140 -4.76 -11.13 -4.43
N TRP A 141 -4.95 -11.47 -5.70
CA TRP A 141 -6.09 -11.02 -6.50
C TRP A 141 -7.39 -11.72 -6.10
N VAL A 142 -7.35 -12.99 -5.71
CA VAL A 142 -8.54 -13.73 -5.27
C VAL A 142 -9.11 -13.12 -3.99
N TYR A 143 -8.29 -12.80 -2.98
CA TYR A 143 -8.83 -12.15 -1.78
C TYR A 143 -9.28 -10.71 -2.04
N PHE A 144 -8.61 -9.98 -2.95
CA PHE A 144 -9.09 -8.66 -3.39
C PHE A 144 -10.50 -8.76 -3.99
N LEU A 145 -10.74 -9.75 -4.85
CA LEU A 145 -12.05 -9.98 -5.44
C LEU A 145 -13.08 -10.39 -4.37
N ALA A 146 -12.73 -11.32 -3.47
CA ALA A 146 -13.61 -11.75 -2.38
C ALA A 146 -14.01 -10.57 -1.48
N TRP A 147 -13.03 -9.75 -1.08
CA TRP A 147 -13.28 -8.54 -0.31
C TRP A 147 -14.03 -7.47 -1.08
N SER A 148 -13.79 -7.29 -2.37
CA SER A 148 -14.53 -6.27 -3.14
C SER A 148 -15.99 -6.67 -3.31
N VAL A 149 -16.25 -7.94 -3.62
CA VAL A 149 -17.60 -8.48 -3.79
C VAL A 149 -18.39 -8.44 -2.47
N SER A 150 -17.73 -8.53 -1.31
CA SER A 150 -18.41 -8.54 -0.01
C SER A 150 -19.28 -7.30 0.25
N PHE A 151 -18.91 -6.14 -0.30
CA PHE A 151 -19.66 -4.89 -0.13
C PHE A 151 -20.96 -4.84 -0.96
N TYR A 152 -21.02 -5.51 -2.09
CA TYR A 152 -22.17 -5.41 -3.00
C TYR A 152 -23.49 -5.91 -2.39
N PRO A 153 -23.54 -7.04 -1.67
CA PRO A 153 -24.74 -7.51 -0.99
C PRO A 153 -25.44 -6.43 -0.14
N GLN A 154 -24.69 -5.66 0.66
CA GLN A 154 -25.26 -4.60 1.49
C GLN A 154 -25.78 -3.43 0.64
N ALA A 155 -25.02 -3.00 -0.38
CA ALA A 155 -25.47 -1.96 -1.30
C ALA A 155 -26.80 -2.34 -1.99
N LEU A 156 -26.90 -3.59 -2.43
CA LEU A 156 -28.08 -4.14 -3.09
C LEU A 156 -29.26 -4.28 -2.12
N GLU A 157 -29.02 -4.73 -0.89
CA GLU A 157 -30.06 -4.84 0.14
C GLU A 157 -30.66 -3.47 0.48
N ASN A 158 -29.81 -2.45 0.69
CA ASN A 158 -30.25 -1.07 0.89
C ASN A 158 -31.06 -0.57 -0.31
N TRP A 159 -30.62 -0.87 -1.55
CA TRP A 159 -31.32 -0.45 -2.76
C TRP A 159 -32.67 -1.16 -2.97
N LYS A 160 -32.77 -2.45 -2.62
CA LYS A 160 -34.00 -3.23 -2.71
C LYS A 160 -35.02 -2.81 -1.65
N ARG A 161 -34.59 -2.65 -0.40
CA ARG A 161 -35.46 -2.27 0.72
C ARG A 161 -35.81 -0.78 0.72
N LYS A 162 -35.06 0.05 -0.03
CA LYS A 162 -35.13 1.53 0.05
C LYS A 162 -35.01 2.05 1.48
N SER A 163 -34.29 1.31 2.30
CA SER A 163 -34.14 1.52 3.74
C SER A 163 -32.75 1.07 4.16
N VAL A 164 -32.12 1.86 5.04
CA VAL A 164 -30.86 1.53 5.71
C VAL A 164 -31.10 1.16 7.19
N VAL A 165 -32.36 0.91 7.57
CA VAL A 165 -32.70 0.40 8.90
C VAL A 165 -32.08 -0.98 9.06
N GLY A 166 -31.14 -1.12 10.00
CA GLY A 166 -30.33 -2.34 10.19
C GLY A 166 -28.84 -2.12 9.97
N LEU A 167 -28.45 -1.07 9.23
CA LEU A 167 -27.05 -0.65 9.08
C LEU A 167 -26.71 0.45 10.09
N ASN A 168 -25.81 0.17 11.02
CA ASN A 168 -25.44 1.10 12.10
C ASN A 168 -24.58 2.26 11.55
N PHE A 169 -24.96 3.50 11.89
CA PHE A 169 -24.29 4.70 11.39
C PHE A 169 -22.90 4.93 11.99
N ASP A 170 -22.63 4.42 13.20
CA ASP A 170 -21.28 4.44 13.79
C ASP A 170 -20.36 3.53 13.01
N PHE A 171 -20.82 2.31 12.69
CA PHE A 171 -20.08 1.39 11.83
C PHE A 171 -19.76 2.06 10.50
N LEU A 172 -20.76 2.69 9.86
CA LEU A 172 -20.57 3.37 8.58
C LEU A 172 -19.54 4.51 8.64
N ALA A 173 -19.64 5.39 9.64
CA ALA A 173 -18.76 6.55 9.79
C ALA A 173 -17.31 6.14 10.13
N LEU A 174 -17.15 5.13 11.00
CA LEU A 174 -15.84 4.56 11.32
C LEU A 174 -15.25 3.87 10.09
N ASN A 175 -16.03 3.08 9.35
CA ASN A 175 -15.54 2.36 8.17
C ASN A 175 -15.08 3.31 7.07
N LEU A 176 -15.80 4.41 6.82
CA LEU A 176 -15.37 5.47 5.90
C LEU A 176 -13.99 6.02 6.31
N THR A 177 -13.81 6.40 7.58
CA THR A 177 -12.55 6.95 8.08
C THR A 177 -11.42 5.93 7.95
N GLY A 178 -11.68 4.66 8.26
CA GLY A 178 -10.72 3.57 8.10
C GLY A 178 -10.28 3.40 6.66
N PHE A 179 -11.19 3.39 5.68
CA PHE A 179 -10.84 3.24 4.28
C PHE A 179 -10.19 4.47 3.67
N ILE A 180 -10.50 5.68 4.14
CA ILE A 180 -9.71 6.88 3.79
C ILE A 180 -8.28 6.71 4.29
N ALA A 181 -8.09 6.38 5.57
CA ALA A 181 -6.78 6.21 6.16
C ALA A 181 -5.96 5.12 5.46
N TYR A 182 -6.60 4.00 5.12
CA TYR A 182 -5.96 2.90 4.41
C TYR A 182 -5.57 3.29 2.98
N SER A 183 -6.44 4.02 2.28
CA SER A 183 -6.16 4.52 0.93
C SER A 183 -4.99 5.50 0.92
N VAL A 184 -4.95 6.45 1.86
CA VAL A 184 -3.85 7.42 1.99
C VAL A 184 -2.52 6.70 2.23
N PHE A 185 -2.50 5.73 3.15
CA PHE A 185 -1.31 4.92 3.43
C PHE A 185 -0.84 4.13 2.20
N ASN A 186 -1.75 3.38 1.55
CA ASN A 186 -1.40 2.53 0.42
C ASN A 186 -0.97 3.34 -0.81
N ILE A 187 -1.69 4.41 -1.15
CA ILE A 187 -1.32 5.30 -2.25
C ILE A 187 0.04 5.93 -2.00
N GLY A 188 0.24 6.49 -0.80
CA GLY A 188 1.48 7.17 -0.44
C GLY A 188 2.69 6.24 -0.51
N LEU A 189 2.59 5.04 0.07
CA LEU A 189 3.71 4.10 0.10
C LEU A 189 3.96 3.40 -1.25
N PHE A 190 2.91 3.24 -2.08
CA PHE A 190 3.02 2.55 -3.37
C PHE A 190 3.48 3.48 -4.50
N TRP A 191 2.88 4.66 -4.63
CA TRP A 191 3.11 5.55 -5.78
C TRP A 191 4.08 6.70 -5.54
N VAL A 192 4.35 7.11 -4.29
CA VAL A 192 5.26 8.24 -4.03
C VAL A 192 6.70 7.75 -3.89
N PRO A 193 7.62 8.07 -4.83
CA PRO A 193 8.98 7.52 -4.83
C PRO A 193 9.77 7.90 -3.57
N ASP A 194 9.68 9.15 -3.12
CA ASP A 194 10.41 9.65 -1.94
C ASP A 194 10.02 8.90 -0.65
N ILE A 195 8.72 8.60 -0.50
CA ILE A 195 8.19 7.88 0.66
C ILE A 195 8.63 6.43 0.61
N LYS A 196 8.54 5.79 -0.56
CA LYS A 196 9.03 4.43 -0.79
C LYS A 196 10.53 4.34 -0.51
N GLU A 197 11.31 5.33 -0.93
CA GLU A 197 12.74 5.40 -0.64
C GLU A 197 12.99 5.55 0.86
N GLY A 198 12.28 6.46 1.53
CA GLY A 198 12.34 6.62 2.99
C GLY A 198 12.01 5.33 3.74
N PHE A 199 11.00 4.59 3.29
CA PHE A 199 10.63 3.29 3.86
C PHE A 199 11.78 2.29 3.74
N LEU A 200 12.40 2.20 2.57
CA LEU A 200 13.49 1.25 2.29
C LEU A 200 14.79 1.63 3.01
N LYS A 201 15.04 2.92 3.23
CA LYS A 201 16.16 3.38 4.07
C LYS A 201 15.96 2.97 5.54
N LYS A 202 14.72 3.12 6.05
CA LYS A 202 14.37 2.76 7.43
C LYS A 202 14.27 1.24 7.64
N ASN A 203 13.94 0.49 6.59
CA ASN A 203 13.79 -0.97 6.62
C ASN A 203 14.63 -1.62 5.49
N PRO A 204 15.96 -1.76 5.66
CA PRO A 204 16.83 -2.35 4.64
C PRO A 204 16.43 -3.77 4.25
N ASN A 205 15.99 -4.56 5.24
CA ASN A 205 15.49 -5.94 5.09
C ASN A 205 13.99 -6.01 4.73
N GLY A 206 13.36 -4.84 4.51
CA GLY A 206 11.92 -4.71 4.32
C GLY A 206 11.52 -4.87 2.86
N ILE A 207 10.61 -5.80 2.60
CA ILE A 207 9.88 -5.83 1.33
C ILE A 207 8.82 -4.73 1.42
N ASN A 208 8.59 -4.00 0.32
CA ASN A 208 7.51 -3.02 0.28
C ASN A 208 6.21 -3.76 0.62
N PRO A 209 5.54 -3.41 1.72
CA PRO A 209 4.50 -4.28 2.21
C PRO A 209 3.20 -4.10 1.40
N VAL A 210 3.06 -2.97 0.70
CA VAL A 210 1.88 -2.62 -0.11
C VAL A 210 2.05 -3.13 -1.53
N ASN A 211 1.10 -3.94 -1.99
CA ASN A 211 1.00 -4.39 -3.38
C ASN A 211 -0.10 -3.62 -4.12
N ALA A 212 -0.14 -3.75 -5.45
CA ALA A 212 -1.12 -3.05 -6.27
C ALA A 212 -2.57 -3.39 -5.88
N ASN A 213 -2.85 -4.66 -5.58
CA ASN A 213 -4.17 -5.12 -5.15
C ASN A 213 -4.60 -4.50 -3.81
N ASP A 214 -3.68 -4.18 -2.89
CA ASP A 214 -3.99 -3.48 -1.64
C ASP A 214 -4.48 -2.03 -1.92
N VAL A 215 -3.85 -1.34 -2.88
CA VAL A 215 -4.24 0.01 -3.31
C VAL A 215 -5.64 -0.02 -3.93
N PHE A 216 -5.87 -0.88 -4.92
CA PHE A 216 -7.16 -1.00 -5.59
C PHE A 216 -8.27 -1.40 -4.62
N PHE A 217 -7.99 -2.34 -3.69
CA PHE A 217 -8.93 -2.72 -2.65
C PHE A 217 -9.35 -1.52 -1.80
N SER A 218 -8.38 -0.78 -1.26
CA SER A 218 -8.65 0.34 -0.35
C SER A 218 -9.49 1.44 -1.00
N LEU A 219 -9.21 1.76 -2.26
CA LEU A 219 -9.96 2.75 -3.03
C LEU A 219 -11.37 2.26 -3.36
N HIS A 220 -11.52 1.00 -3.77
CA HIS A 220 -12.81 0.41 -4.06
C HIS A 220 -13.72 0.41 -2.82
N ALA A 221 -13.19 -0.01 -1.67
CA ALA A 221 -13.92 -0.03 -0.42
C ALA A 221 -14.29 1.39 0.06
N PHE A 222 -13.41 2.38 -0.13
CA PHE A 222 -13.73 3.79 0.11
C PHE A 222 -14.92 4.26 -0.76
N LEU A 223 -14.91 3.96 -2.06
CA LEU A 223 -16.00 4.33 -2.97
C LEU A 223 -17.33 3.69 -2.54
N LEU A 224 -17.32 2.41 -2.15
CA LEU A 224 -18.55 1.78 -1.67
C LEU A 224 -19.02 2.29 -0.31
N CYS A 225 -18.12 2.75 0.56
CA CYS A 225 -18.52 3.48 1.77
C CYS A 225 -19.22 4.82 1.42
N VAL A 226 -18.76 5.53 0.38
CA VAL A 226 -19.45 6.72 -0.13
C VAL A 226 -20.84 6.37 -0.68
N VAL A 227 -20.98 5.24 -1.39
CA VAL A 227 -22.28 4.74 -1.83
C VAL A 227 -23.21 4.48 -0.64
N TYR A 228 -22.73 3.81 0.41
CA TYR A 228 -23.53 3.54 1.61
C TYR A 228 -23.97 4.83 2.32
N ILE A 229 -23.09 5.83 2.41
CA ILE A 229 -23.44 7.14 2.98
C ILE A 229 -24.49 7.84 2.12
N SER A 230 -24.34 7.77 0.80
CA SER A 230 -25.35 8.33 -0.13
C SER A 230 -26.70 7.64 0.03
N GLN A 231 -26.70 6.31 0.17
CA GLN A 231 -27.92 5.54 0.46
C GLN A 231 -28.51 5.93 1.82
N ALA A 232 -27.69 6.10 2.85
CA ALA A 232 -28.14 6.51 4.18
C ALA A 232 -28.68 7.96 4.23
N ALA A 233 -28.27 8.81 3.29
CA ALA A 233 -28.78 10.17 3.14
C ALA A 233 -30.13 10.21 2.42
N VAL A 234 -30.40 9.28 1.49
CA VAL A 234 -31.60 9.27 0.64
C VAL A 234 -32.71 8.35 1.17
N TYR A 235 -32.34 7.20 1.72
CA TYR A 235 -33.29 6.15 2.14
C TYR A 235 -33.77 6.31 3.57
N GLU A 236 -34.81 5.54 3.90
CA GLU A 236 -35.35 5.51 5.26
C GLU A 236 -34.29 5.04 6.27
N ARG A 237 -34.06 5.83 7.32
CA ARG A 237 -33.00 5.59 8.32
C ARG A 237 -33.50 5.27 9.72
N GLY A 238 -34.81 5.27 9.96
CA GLY A 238 -35.42 4.92 11.24
C GLY A 238 -34.89 5.75 12.43
N GLY A 239 -34.60 7.04 12.21
CA GLY A 239 -34.09 7.94 13.26
C GLY A 239 -32.64 7.69 13.70
N GLN A 240 -31.91 6.78 13.05
CA GLN A 240 -30.51 6.50 13.37
C GLN A 240 -29.62 7.75 13.21
N LYS A 241 -28.69 7.92 14.15
CA LYS A 241 -27.68 8.97 14.18
C LYS A 241 -26.36 8.37 14.61
N VAL A 242 -25.26 9.03 14.24
CA VAL A 242 -23.94 8.69 14.78
C VAL A 242 -23.92 9.01 16.27
N SER A 243 -23.48 8.06 17.09
CA SER A 243 -23.36 8.21 18.53
C SER A 243 -22.30 9.24 18.89
N TRP A 244 -22.47 9.88 20.04
CA TRP A 244 -21.49 10.84 20.53
C TRP A 244 -20.12 10.20 20.79
N MET A 245 -20.09 8.92 21.20
CA MET A 245 -18.85 8.18 21.37
C MET A 245 -18.10 7.98 20.05
N ALA A 246 -18.81 7.54 18.99
CA ALA A 246 -18.21 7.42 17.67
C ALA A 246 -17.73 8.78 17.14
N LEU A 247 -18.53 9.84 17.35
CA LEU A 247 -18.15 11.21 16.99
C LEU A 247 -16.89 11.68 17.72
N LEU A 248 -16.76 11.40 19.02
CA LEU A 248 -15.57 11.72 19.81
C LEU A 248 -14.33 10.99 19.28
N LEU A 249 -14.43 9.69 18.99
CA LEU A 249 -13.32 8.90 18.44
C LEU A 249 -12.89 9.42 17.06
N LEU A 250 -13.86 9.77 16.21
CA LEU A 250 -13.59 10.39 14.91
C LEU A 250 -12.91 11.75 15.08
N LEU A 251 -13.40 12.60 16.00
CA LEU A 251 -12.79 13.90 16.28
C LEU A 251 -11.34 13.75 16.73
N ILE A 252 -11.04 12.82 17.64
CA ILE A 252 -9.67 12.53 18.10
C ILE A 252 -8.80 12.09 16.92
N GLY A 253 -9.26 11.11 16.13
CA GLY A 253 -8.49 10.58 14.99
C GLY A 253 -8.19 11.64 13.92
N TRP A 254 -9.19 12.42 13.53
CA TRP A 254 -9.03 13.48 12.52
C TRP A 254 -8.24 14.68 13.04
N THR A 255 -8.39 15.05 14.32
CA THR A 255 -7.56 16.09 14.93
C THR A 255 -6.10 15.66 14.99
N PHE A 256 -5.83 14.41 15.38
CA PHE A 256 -4.47 13.85 15.38
C PHE A 256 -3.87 13.82 13.96
N ALA A 257 -4.65 13.42 12.95
CA ALA A 257 -4.22 13.44 11.54
C ALA A 257 -3.93 14.87 11.06
N LEU A 258 -4.71 15.87 11.49
CA LEU A 258 -4.49 17.27 11.14
C LEU A 258 -3.24 17.86 11.82
N VAL A 259 -3.07 17.62 13.12
CA VAL A 259 -1.90 18.09 13.87
C VAL A 259 -0.62 17.46 13.30
N SER A 260 -0.62 16.16 13.05
CA SER A 260 0.54 15.47 12.47
C SER A 260 0.86 15.93 11.04
N LEU A 261 -0.14 16.35 10.25
CA LEU A 261 0.08 16.98 8.95
C LEU A 261 0.91 18.27 9.10
N PHE A 262 0.53 19.16 10.03
CA PHE A 262 1.28 20.39 10.28
C PHE A 262 2.70 20.11 10.77
N LEU A 263 2.91 19.07 11.59
CA LEU A 263 4.25 18.65 11.99
C LEU A 263 5.09 18.12 10.82
N ALA A 264 4.47 17.38 9.89
CA ALA A 264 5.15 16.88 8.68
C ALA A 264 5.55 18.03 7.76
N VAL A 265 4.64 19.00 7.55
CA VAL A 265 4.90 20.21 6.75
C VAL A 265 6.01 21.06 7.38
N ALA A 266 6.01 21.18 8.71
CA ALA A 266 7.07 21.86 9.47
C ALA A 266 8.39 21.06 9.55
N LYS A 267 8.47 19.91 8.88
CA LYS A 267 9.63 18.99 8.85
C LYS A 267 10.06 18.47 10.23
N GLN A 268 9.14 18.44 11.20
CA GLN A 268 9.38 17.87 12.53
C GLN A 268 9.24 16.35 12.54
N ILE A 269 8.42 15.82 11.62
CA ILE A 269 8.29 14.38 11.35
C ILE A 269 8.45 14.14 9.84
N THR A 270 8.79 12.91 9.46
CA THR A 270 8.86 12.56 8.03
C THR A 270 7.49 12.29 7.45
N TRP A 271 7.35 12.42 6.12
CA TRP A 271 6.13 11.99 5.41
C TRP A 271 5.82 10.51 5.61
N LEU A 272 6.85 9.67 5.79
CA LEU A 272 6.67 8.25 6.10
C LEU A 272 6.03 8.05 7.48
N ASP A 273 6.46 8.79 8.50
CA ASP A 273 5.88 8.70 9.84
C ASP A 273 4.41 9.17 9.82
N TYR A 274 4.11 10.23 9.05
CA TYR A 274 2.74 10.69 8.82
C TYR A 274 1.85 9.60 8.19
N LEU A 275 2.35 8.87 7.19
CA LEU A 275 1.62 7.74 6.62
C LEU A 275 1.45 6.58 7.62
N TYR A 276 2.46 6.29 8.43
CA TYR A 276 2.31 5.27 9.49
C TYR A 276 1.22 5.64 10.49
N TYR A 277 1.05 6.92 10.82
CA TYR A 277 -0.07 7.39 11.64
C TYR A 277 -1.43 7.07 11.01
N PHE A 278 -1.61 7.23 9.70
CA PHE A 278 -2.82 6.75 9.02
C PHE A 278 -2.99 5.23 9.11
N SER A 279 -1.91 4.46 8.97
CA SER A 279 -1.98 3.01 9.19
C SER A 279 -2.43 2.67 10.62
N TYR A 280 -2.00 3.41 11.65
CA TYR A 280 -2.47 3.20 13.02
C TYR A 280 -3.93 3.62 13.23
N ILE A 281 -4.39 4.70 12.59
CA ILE A 281 -5.81 5.08 12.61
C ILE A 281 -6.66 3.97 11.99
N LYS A 282 -6.26 3.43 10.83
CA LYS A 282 -6.91 2.27 10.20
C LYS A 282 -6.95 1.07 11.14
N LEU A 283 -5.83 0.73 11.80
CA LEU A 283 -5.78 -0.35 12.80
C LEU A 283 -6.83 -0.15 13.92
N ALA A 284 -6.84 1.05 14.50
CA ALA A 284 -7.76 1.38 15.59
C ALA A 284 -9.22 1.29 15.14
N VAL A 285 -9.56 1.83 13.97
CA VAL A 285 -10.90 1.73 13.37
C VAL A 285 -11.30 0.28 13.16
N THR A 286 -10.42 -0.55 12.59
CA THR A 286 -10.69 -1.97 12.36
C THR A 286 -11.04 -2.71 13.63
N LEU A 287 -10.41 -2.38 14.76
CA LEU A 287 -10.70 -2.98 16.06
C LEU A 287 -12.10 -2.64 16.59
N ILE A 288 -12.52 -1.38 16.41
CA ILE A 288 -13.73 -0.86 17.08
C ILE A 288 -14.98 -0.87 16.20
N LYS A 289 -14.84 -0.79 14.86
CA LYS A 289 -15.95 -0.45 13.95
C LYS A 289 -17.12 -1.44 14.03
N TYR A 290 -16.85 -2.71 14.27
CA TYR A 290 -17.89 -3.75 14.30
C TYR A 290 -18.65 -3.80 15.64
N VAL A 291 -18.13 -3.18 16.71
CA VAL A 291 -18.77 -3.22 18.05
C VAL A 291 -20.16 -2.57 18.04
N PRO A 292 -20.37 -1.36 17.48
CA PRO A 292 -21.72 -0.76 17.41
C PRO A 292 -22.72 -1.59 16.61
N GLN A 293 -22.28 -2.23 15.52
CA GLN A 293 -23.15 -3.08 14.70
C GLN A 293 -23.54 -4.36 15.46
N ALA A 294 -22.57 -5.04 16.08
CA ALA A 294 -22.82 -6.21 16.92
C ALA A 294 -23.81 -5.90 18.04
N TYR A 295 -23.59 -4.79 18.75
CA TYR A 295 -24.47 -4.35 19.83
C TYR A 295 -25.89 -4.03 19.36
N MET A 296 -26.03 -3.35 18.20
CA MET A 296 -27.35 -3.06 17.64
C MET A 296 -28.11 -4.32 17.24
N ASN A 297 -27.43 -5.28 16.59
CA ASN A 297 -28.05 -6.56 16.23
C ASN A 297 -28.45 -7.33 17.49
N TYR A 298 -27.58 -7.36 18.51
CA TYR A 298 -27.90 -7.99 19.80
C TYR A 298 -29.11 -7.32 20.45
N ARG A 299 -29.19 -6.00 20.49
CA ARG A 299 -30.34 -5.31 21.09
C ARG A 299 -31.65 -5.56 20.34
N ARG A 300 -31.59 -5.69 19.00
CA ARG A 300 -32.76 -5.95 18.16
C ARG A 300 -33.15 -7.43 18.09
N GLN A 301 -32.24 -8.33 18.49
CA GLN A 301 -32.36 -9.78 18.28
C GLN A 301 -32.65 -10.15 16.81
N SER A 302 -32.19 -9.32 15.87
CA SER A 302 -32.38 -9.53 14.44
C SER A 302 -31.19 -8.99 13.67
N THR A 303 -30.90 -9.64 12.55
CA THR A 303 -29.90 -9.19 11.57
C THR A 303 -30.51 -8.54 10.34
N GLU A 304 -31.83 -8.30 10.33
CA GLU A 304 -32.52 -7.70 9.20
C GLU A 304 -31.96 -6.32 8.83
N GLY A 305 -31.61 -6.14 7.56
CA GLY A 305 -31.00 -4.92 7.04
C GLY A 305 -29.48 -4.88 7.14
N TRP A 306 -28.84 -5.96 7.58
CA TRP A 306 -27.39 -6.11 7.58
C TRP A 306 -26.98 -7.44 6.95
N SER A 307 -26.23 -7.34 5.85
CA SER A 307 -25.92 -8.50 5.02
C SER A 307 -24.90 -9.43 5.68
N ILE A 308 -25.34 -10.62 6.11
CA ILE A 308 -24.44 -11.67 6.62
C ILE A 308 -23.48 -12.18 5.53
N GLY A 309 -23.94 -12.18 4.26
CA GLY A 309 -23.12 -12.58 3.11
C GLY A 309 -21.88 -11.70 2.94
N ASN A 310 -21.98 -10.40 3.23
CA ASN A 310 -20.84 -9.50 3.31
C ASN A 310 -19.82 -10.01 4.34
N VAL A 311 -20.27 -10.33 5.55
CA VAL A 311 -19.38 -10.77 6.65
C VAL A 311 -18.64 -12.06 6.32
N LEU A 312 -19.31 -13.02 5.67
CA LEU A 312 -18.70 -14.29 5.25
C LEU A 312 -17.59 -14.07 4.23
N LEU A 313 -17.86 -13.28 3.18
CA LEU A 313 -16.87 -12.96 2.16
C LEU A 313 -15.72 -12.11 2.72
N ASP A 314 -16.01 -11.21 3.67
CA ASP A 314 -15.01 -10.41 4.37
C ASP A 314 -14.03 -11.32 5.14
N PHE A 315 -14.56 -12.30 5.88
CA PHE A 315 -13.78 -13.32 6.58
C PHE A 315 -12.96 -14.21 5.63
N THR A 316 -13.53 -14.64 4.50
CA THR A 316 -12.80 -15.42 3.48
C THR A 316 -11.61 -14.63 2.93
N GLY A 317 -11.81 -13.36 2.56
CA GLY A 317 -10.73 -12.50 2.10
C GLY A 317 -9.65 -12.29 3.17
N GLY A 318 -10.05 -12.12 4.45
CA GLY A 318 -9.11 -11.99 5.56
C GLY A 318 -8.24 -13.23 5.73
N THR A 319 -8.83 -14.42 5.62
CA THR A 319 -8.12 -15.70 5.76
C THR A 319 -7.11 -15.89 4.62
N LEU A 320 -7.53 -15.64 3.39
CA LEU A 320 -6.66 -15.70 2.21
C LEU A 320 -5.52 -14.67 2.26
N SER A 321 -5.79 -13.48 2.81
CA SER A 321 -4.75 -12.46 2.98
C SER A 321 -3.65 -12.89 3.95
N ILE A 322 -3.99 -13.60 5.03
CA ILE A 322 -3.00 -14.17 5.96
C ILE A 322 -2.22 -15.30 5.29
N LEU A 323 -2.90 -16.16 4.53
CA LEU A 323 -2.25 -17.24 3.77
C LEU A 323 -1.20 -16.68 2.80
N GLN A 324 -1.55 -15.63 2.04
CA GLN A 324 -0.60 -14.94 1.16
C GLN A 324 0.66 -14.50 1.92
N MET A 325 0.49 -13.96 3.12
CA MET A 325 1.60 -13.46 3.93
C MET A 325 2.49 -14.58 4.45
N ILE A 326 1.92 -15.72 4.82
CA ILE A 326 2.69 -16.91 5.22
C ILE A 326 3.52 -17.40 4.04
N LEU A 327 2.92 -17.51 2.85
CA LEU A 327 3.63 -17.91 1.63
C LEU A 327 4.76 -16.95 1.28
N GLN A 328 4.53 -15.64 1.37
CA GLN A 328 5.56 -14.62 1.11
C GLN A 328 6.69 -14.66 2.14
N SER A 329 6.36 -14.83 3.42
CA SER A 329 7.35 -14.94 4.50
C SER A 329 8.24 -16.16 4.31
N TYR A 330 7.64 -17.31 3.96
CA TYR A 330 8.36 -18.52 3.63
C TYR A 330 9.25 -18.33 2.38
N ASN A 331 8.70 -17.78 1.28
CA ASN A 331 9.44 -17.65 0.02
C ASN A 331 10.66 -16.70 0.10
N ASN A 332 10.72 -15.82 1.10
CA ASN A 332 11.76 -14.81 1.26
C ASN A 332 12.64 -15.01 2.52
N ASP A 333 12.43 -16.07 3.31
CA ASP A 333 13.05 -16.26 4.63
C ASP A 333 12.92 -15.06 5.59
N VAL A 334 11.87 -14.23 5.39
CA VAL A 334 11.64 -13.04 6.20
C VAL A 334 10.68 -13.41 7.33
N HIS A 335 11.22 -13.74 8.50
CA HIS A 335 10.41 -14.00 9.70
C HIS A 335 9.91 -12.75 10.43
N HIS A 336 10.49 -11.56 10.19
CA HIS A 336 10.28 -10.43 11.12
C HIS A 336 9.96 -9.04 10.51
N SER A 337 10.14 -8.81 9.21
CA SER A 337 10.17 -7.43 8.65
C SER A 337 8.81 -6.83 8.25
N MET A 338 7.69 -7.54 8.37
CA MET A 338 6.40 -7.09 7.79
C MET A 338 5.39 -6.57 8.83
N LYS A 339 5.82 -6.34 10.09
CA LYS A 339 4.95 -6.23 11.29
C LYS A 339 3.69 -5.37 11.13
N LEU A 340 3.78 -4.20 10.50
CA LEU A 340 2.66 -3.24 10.45
C LEU A 340 1.53 -3.66 9.52
N LEU A 341 1.81 -4.08 8.28
CA LEU A 341 0.77 -4.61 7.41
C LEU A 341 0.30 -6.00 7.85
N GLN A 342 1.17 -6.84 8.44
CA GLN A 342 0.66 -8.09 9.05
C GLN A 342 -0.32 -7.76 10.16
N SER A 343 -0.03 -6.73 10.96
CA SER A 343 -0.94 -6.31 12.01
C SER A 343 -2.27 -5.81 11.44
N ASN A 344 -2.26 -5.05 10.34
CA ASN A 344 -3.50 -4.58 9.69
C ASN A 344 -4.37 -5.75 9.23
N ARG A 345 -3.80 -6.65 8.43
CA ARG A 345 -4.54 -7.78 7.87
C ARG A 345 -4.98 -8.78 8.94
N LYS A 346 -4.11 -9.08 9.91
CA LYS A 346 -4.45 -9.92 11.06
C LYS A 346 -5.59 -9.30 11.88
N MET A 347 -5.57 -7.99 12.08
CA MET A 347 -6.61 -7.32 12.84
C MET A 347 -7.94 -7.26 12.11
N ASP A 348 -7.92 -7.02 10.79
CA ASP A 348 -9.11 -7.12 9.94
C ASP A 348 -9.72 -8.53 10.07
N TRP A 349 -8.91 -9.58 9.95
CA TRP A 349 -9.35 -10.97 10.12
C TRP A 349 -9.91 -11.28 11.53
N LEU A 350 -9.26 -10.84 12.60
CA LEU A 350 -9.74 -11.04 13.98
C LEU A 350 -11.09 -10.35 14.20
N SER A 351 -11.20 -9.11 13.74
CA SER A 351 -12.42 -8.30 13.87
C SER A 351 -13.58 -8.94 13.09
N GLN A 352 -13.31 -9.42 11.87
CA GLN A 352 -14.24 -10.18 11.02
C GLN A 352 -14.70 -11.50 11.67
N THR A 353 -13.77 -12.23 12.29
CA THR A 353 -14.09 -13.49 12.98
C THR A 353 -15.06 -13.26 14.14
N HIS A 354 -14.84 -12.20 14.90
CA HIS A 354 -15.67 -11.90 16.06
C HIS A 354 -17.09 -11.50 15.65
N ILE A 355 -17.21 -10.59 14.68
CA ILE A 355 -18.52 -10.16 14.18
C ILE A 355 -19.27 -11.30 13.47
N HIS A 356 -18.55 -12.20 12.77
CA HIS A 356 -19.14 -13.38 12.15
C HIS A 356 -19.79 -14.32 13.18
N LYS A 357 -19.09 -14.59 14.30
CA LYS A 357 -19.65 -15.41 15.40
C LYS A 357 -20.92 -14.79 16.00
N VAL A 358 -20.90 -13.48 16.25
CA VAL A 358 -22.07 -12.76 16.78
C VAL A 358 -23.23 -12.81 15.79
N ALA A 359 -22.98 -12.61 14.50
CA ALA A 359 -24.00 -12.67 13.45
C ALA A 359 -24.66 -14.05 13.36
N LEU A 360 -23.87 -15.12 13.42
CA LEU A 360 -24.38 -16.49 13.40
C LEU A 360 -25.21 -16.81 14.63
N GLN A 361 -24.77 -16.37 15.81
CA GLN A 361 -25.49 -16.61 17.06
C GLN A 361 -26.88 -15.96 17.05
N ILE A 362 -26.97 -14.70 16.59
CA ILE A 362 -28.25 -13.97 16.51
C ILE A 362 -29.18 -14.62 15.48
N ASN A 363 -28.66 -14.98 14.30
CA ASN A 363 -29.47 -15.64 13.26
C ASN A 363 -29.97 -17.04 13.71
N GLN A 364 -29.18 -17.77 14.50
CA GLN A 364 -29.63 -19.03 15.09
C GLN A 364 -30.73 -18.83 16.13
N GLN A 365 -30.66 -17.77 16.94
CA GLN A 365 -31.72 -17.41 17.89
C GLN A 365 -33.02 -17.03 17.17
N GLU A 366 -32.94 -16.15 16.16
CA GLU A 366 -34.06 -15.69 15.33
C GLU A 366 -34.79 -16.89 14.69
N LYS A 367 -34.05 -17.82 14.06
CA LYS A 367 -34.62 -19.05 13.48
C LYS A 367 -35.18 -20.04 14.50
N SER A 368 -34.71 -20.01 15.74
CA SER A 368 -35.23 -20.87 16.81
C SER A 368 -36.55 -20.34 17.37
N GLU A 369 -36.75 -19.03 17.36
CA GLU A 369 -37.99 -18.36 17.77
C GLU A 369 -39.06 -18.39 16.67
N GLU A 370 -38.66 -18.44 15.39
CA GLU A 370 -39.58 -18.58 14.25
C GLU A 370 -40.14 -19.99 14.03
N LYS A 371 -39.66 -21.02 14.76
CA LYS A 371 -40.28 -22.36 14.67
C LYS A 371 -41.65 -22.35 15.35
N PRO A 372 -42.76 -22.57 14.62
CA PRO A 372 -44.04 -22.80 15.27
C PRO A 372 -43.97 -24.10 16.07
N TRP A 373 -44.56 -24.08 17.26
CA TRP A 373 -44.78 -25.26 18.12
C TRP A 373 -45.60 -26.33 17.41
#